data_AF-A0AAD7C8A0-F1
#
_entry.id   AF-A0AAD7C8A0-F1
#
_cell.length_a   1.000
_cell.length_b   1.000
_cell.length_c   1.000
_cell.angle_alpha   90.00
_cell.angle_beta   90.00
_cell.angle_gamma   90.00
#
_symmetry.space_group_name_H-M   'P 1'
#
loop_
_entity.id
_entity.type
_entity.pdbx_description
1 polymer ?
#
loop_
_entity_poly.entity_id
_entity_poly.type
_entity_poly.pdbx_seq_one_letter_code
_entity_poly.pdbx_strand_id
1 'polypeptide(L)'
;MEDPVGEVSKVVSLITTAASPDIQKAAFLRYFTSDAGFRHPLCNVTPSPGSRDKLLGIYQWYRIMSPHLDLTVTSVVQHNNVLLLDIVQKFHLRLSPLKPAPARLLVRLTLREENGLHYIAFQEDFYHPDDFMAMLIPPLSPVIRAALSATSIMSGIYAKVGQLLGFWSLESSHSHTDTRGLYD
;
A
#
# COMPACT_ATOMS: atom_id res chain seq x y z
N MET A 1 0.05 -15.47 14.98
CA MET A 1 -0.04 -16.37 13.82
C MET A 1 1.05 -17.41 13.98
N GLU A 2 0.70 -18.68 13.80
CA GLU A 2 1.66 -19.80 13.80
C GLU A 2 2.27 -19.94 12.39
N ASP A 3 1.43 -19.87 11.36
CA ASP A 3 1.80 -19.75 9.95
C ASP A 3 1.31 -18.39 9.39
N PRO A 4 2.16 -17.34 9.41
CA PRO A 4 1.76 -16.03 8.92
C PRO A 4 1.28 -16.03 7.47
N VAL A 5 1.88 -16.80 6.56
CA VAL A 5 1.48 -16.79 5.14
C VAL A 5 0.11 -17.42 4.96
N GLY A 6 -0.14 -18.56 5.58
CA GLY A 6 -1.42 -19.27 5.50
C GLY A 6 -2.56 -18.57 6.24
N GLU A 7 -2.25 -17.79 7.29
CA GLU A 7 -3.25 -17.17 8.15
C GLU A 7 -3.57 -15.70 7.79
N VAL A 8 -2.62 -14.93 7.25
CA VAL A 8 -2.74 -13.46 7.18
C VAL A 8 -3.99 -12.97 6.43
N SER A 9 -4.41 -13.65 5.37
CA SER A 9 -5.60 -13.27 4.61
C SER A 9 -6.87 -13.31 5.48
N LYS A 10 -6.96 -14.32 6.36
CA LYS A 10 -8.07 -14.42 7.33
C LYS A 10 -7.93 -13.39 8.43
N VAL A 11 -6.70 -13.11 8.89
CA VAL A 11 -6.43 -12.09 9.91
C VAL A 11 -6.85 -10.71 9.42
N VAL A 12 -6.42 -10.32 8.21
CA VAL A 12 -6.78 -9.03 7.60
C VAL A 12 -8.29 -8.93 7.41
N SER A 13 -8.93 -9.98 6.89
CA SER A 13 -10.40 -10.03 6.79
C SER A 13 -11.07 -9.83 8.15
N LEU A 14 -10.62 -10.51 9.21
CA LEU A 14 -11.19 -10.35 10.56
C LEU A 14 -11.05 -8.92 11.11
N ILE A 15 -9.93 -8.23 10.86
CA ILE A 15 -9.73 -6.87 11.37
C ILE A 15 -10.44 -5.80 10.53
N THR A 16 -10.75 -6.05 9.26
CA THR A 16 -11.40 -5.07 8.36
C THR A 16 -12.89 -5.31 8.13
N THR A 17 -13.31 -6.57 7.98
CA THR A 17 -14.68 -6.97 7.56
C THR A 17 -15.42 -7.80 8.62
N ALA A 18 -14.97 -7.79 9.88
CA ALA A 18 -15.63 -8.52 10.97
C ALA A 18 -17.14 -8.27 11.08
N ALA A 19 -17.89 -9.34 11.34
CA ALA A 19 -19.34 -9.30 11.50
C ALA A 19 -19.80 -8.37 12.64
N SER A 20 -19.03 -8.22 13.72
CA SER A 20 -19.33 -7.32 14.83
C SER A 20 -18.12 -6.49 15.30
N PRO A 21 -18.34 -5.34 15.96
CA PRO A 21 -17.27 -4.56 16.59
C PRO A 21 -16.45 -5.35 17.62
N ASP A 22 -17.10 -6.25 18.36
CA ASP A 22 -16.43 -7.08 19.37
C ASP A 22 -15.44 -8.06 18.73
N ILE A 23 -15.82 -8.69 17.62
CA ILE A 23 -14.92 -9.57 16.85
C ILE A 23 -13.74 -8.77 16.31
N GLN A 24 -14.01 -7.58 15.75
CA GLN A 24 -12.95 -6.71 15.22
C GLN A 24 -11.95 -6.32 16.32
N LYS A 25 -12.45 -5.86 17.48
CA LYS A 25 -11.64 -5.49 18.63
C LYS A 25 -10.83 -6.68 19.16
N ALA A 26 -11.46 -7.85 19.32
CA ALA A 26 -10.77 -9.05 19.77
C ALA A 26 -9.66 -9.48 18.80
N ALA A 27 -9.91 -9.39 17.48
CA ALA A 27 -8.91 -9.67 16.46
C ALA A 27 -7.72 -8.69 16.55
N PHE A 28 -7.98 -7.39 16.74
CA PHE A 28 -6.93 -6.39 16.95
C PHE A 28 -6.04 -6.72 18.16
N LEU A 29 -6.66 -7.03 19.30
CA LEU A 29 -5.94 -7.36 20.53
C LEU A 29 -5.15 -8.67 20.41
N ARG A 30 -5.61 -9.61 19.59
CA ARG A 30 -4.97 -10.91 19.35
C ARG A 30 -3.80 -10.82 18.38
N TYR A 31 -3.92 -10.05 17.30
CA TYR A 31 -2.97 -10.11 16.19
C TYR A 31 -1.99 -8.93 16.13
N PHE A 32 -2.29 -7.80 16.75
CA PHE A 32 -1.36 -6.67 16.83
C PHE A 32 -0.59 -6.67 18.15
N THR A 33 0.67 -6.27 18.09
CA THR A 33 1.48 -5.96 19.28
C THR A 33 0.90 -4.76 20.05
N SER A 34 1.16 -4.66 21.37
CA SER A 34 0.62 -3.58 22.21
C SER A 34 1.11 -2.17 21.80
N ASP A 35 2.25 -2.10 21.13
CA ASP A 35 2.97 -0.93 20.65
C ASP A 35 2.96 -0.81 19.12
N ALA A 36 1.94 -1.38 18.47
CA ALA A 36 1.85 -1.40 17.01
C ALA A 36 1.83 0.01 16.38
N GLY A 37 2.51 0.12 15.24
CA GLY A 37 2.49 1.31 14.38
C GLY A 37 1.62 1.17 13.14
N PHE A 38 1.29 2.30 12.54
CA PHE A 38 0.45 2.36 11.35
C PHE A 38 0.80 3.56 10.47
N ARG A 39 0.81 3.36 9.16
CA ARG A 39 0.98 4.43 8.18
C ARG A 39 0.01 4.24 7.02
N HIS A 40 -0.82 5.23 6.81
CA HIS A 40 -1.82 5.27 5.75
C HIS A 40 -1.81 6.66 5.10
N PRO A 41 -2.27 6.83 3.84
CA PRO A 41 -2.27 8.15 3.20
C PRO A 41 -3.00 9.25 3.97
N LEU A 42 -3.95 8.92 4.85
CA LEU A 42 -4.73 9.88 5.65
C LEU A 42 -4.23 10.08 7.09
N CYS A 43 -3.60 9.07 7.67
CA CYS A 43 -3.34 9.05 9.11
C CYS A 43 -2.14 8.16 9.44
N ASN A 44 -1.56 8.39 10.62
CA ASN A 44 -0.43 7.60 11.09
C ASN A 44 -0.52 7.38 12.61
N VAL A 45 0.11 6.30 13.06
CA VAL A 45 0.33 5.98 14.47
C VAL A 45 1.80 5.61 14.61
N THR A 46 2.55 6.43 15.36
CA THR A 46 3.95 6.11 15.70
C THR A 46 3.97 5.02 16.78
N PRO A 47 4.77 3.94 16.59
CA PRO A 47 4.96 2.90 17.60
C PRO A 47 5.35 3.49 18.95
N SER A 48 4.58 3.14 19.99
CA SER A 48 4.83 3.55 21.37
C SER A 48 4.03 2.66 22.32
N PRO A 49 4.40 2.53 23.61
CA PRO A 49 3.63 1.72 24.54
C PRO A 49 2.14 2.08 24.52
N GLY A 50 1.28 1.10 24.23
CA GLY A 50 -0.18 1.29 24.14
C GLY A 50 -0.70 1.91 22.83
N SER A 51 0.16 2.15 21.83
CA SER A 51 -0.26 2.75 20.55
C SER A 51 -1.28 1.91 19.77
N ARG A 52 -1.40 0.61 20.07
CA ARG A 52 -2.44 -0.26 19.51
C ARG A 52 -3.86 0.27 19.74
N ASP A 53 -4.13 0.93 20.85
CA ASP A 53 -5.48 1.45 21.13
C ASP A 53 -5.83 2.64 20.22
N LYS A 54 -4.83 3.47 19.87
CA LYS A 54 -4.99 4.54 18.87
C LYS A 54 -5.28 3.94 17.49
N LEU A 55 -4.56 2.89 17.12
CA LEU A 55 -4.78 2.17 15.86
C LEU A 55 -6.18 1.53 15.81
N LEU A 56 -6.62 0.89 16.91
CA LEU A 56 -7.98 0.37 17.02
C LEU A 56 -9.03 1.48 16.81
N GLY A 57 -8.79 2.68 17.36
CA GLY A 57 -9.66 3.85 17.13
C GLY A 57 -9.80 4.22 15.64
N ILE A 58 -8.72 4.11 14.86
CA ILE A 58 -8.76 4.33 13.41
C ILE A 58 -9.64 3.28 12.72
N TYR A 59 -9.51 2.00 13.09
CA TYR A 59 -10.33 0.94 12.50
C TYR A 59 -11.81 1.02 12.91
N GLN A 60 -12.10 1.49 14.13
CA GLN A 60 -13.46 1.84 14.54
C GLN A 60 -14.01 2.97 13.68
N TRP A 61 -13.22 4.02 13.45
CA TRP A 61 -13.60 5.13 12.57
C TRP A 61 -13.86 4.65 11.14
N TYR A 62 -13.05 3.74 10.59
CA TYR A 62 -13.28 3.13 9.27
C TYR A 62 -14.61 2.37 9.21
N ARG A 63 -14.93 1.57 10.24
CA ARG A 63 -16.22 0.88 10.34
C ARG A 63 -17.40 1.84 10.46
N ILE A 64 -17.23 2.94 11.19
CA ILE A 64 -18.24 4.01 11.26
C ILE A 64 -18.43 4.64 9.88
N MET A 65 -17.35 4.94 9.17
CA MET A 65 -17.41 5.52 7.83
C MET A 65 -17.97 4.57 6.79
N SER A 66 -17.76 3.25 6.89
CA SER A 66 -18.22 2.27 5.91
C SER A 66 -18.77 1.02 6.58
N PRO A 67 -20.10 0.95 6.85
CA PRO A 67 -20.73 -0.21 7.49
C PRO A 67 -20.62 -1.51 6.67
N HIS A 68 -20.55 -1.37 5.35
CA HIS A 68 -20.40 -2.47 4.41
C HIS A 68 -19.05 -2.31 3.71
N LEU A 69 -18.06 -3.06 4.18
CA LEU A 69 -16.72 -3.11 3.60
C LEU A 69 -16.48 -4.51 3.08
N ASP A 70 -15.98 -4.59 1.85
CA ASP A 70 -15.53 -5.85 1.25
C ASP A 70 -14.04 -5.77 0.97
N LEU A 71 -13.33 -6.88 1.15
CA LEU A 71 -11.89 -6.97 1.01
C LEU A 71 -11.51 -8.36 0.50
N THR A 72 -10.69 -8.38 -0.54
CA THR A 72 -10.09 -9.59 -1.10
C THR A 72 -8.57 -9.45 -1.11
N VAL A 73 -7.87 -10.40 -0.49
CA VAL A 73 -6.42 -10.54 -0.62
C VAL A 73 -6.12 -11.37 -1.87
N THR A 74 -5.47 -10.77 -2.86
CA THR A 74 -5.19 -11.42 -4.15
C THR A 74 -3.85 -12.16 -4.13
N SER A 75 -2.88 -11.67 -3.36
CA SER A 75 -1.56 -12.27 -3.24
C SER A 75 -0.93 -11.97 -1.89
N VAL A 76 -0.12 -12.91 -1.41
CA VAL A 76 0.70 -12.77 -0.21
C VAL A 76 2.13 -13.19 -0.54
N VAL A 77 3.09 -12.33 -0.23
CA VAL A 77 4.52 -12.63 -0.36
C VAL A 77 5.19 -12.37 0.98
N GLN A 78 5.97 -13.34 1.47
CA GLN A 78 6.78 -13.17 2.67
C GLN A 78 8.26 -12.98 2.32
N HIS A 79 8.90 -12.04 3.01
CA HIS A 79 10.36 -11.93 3.04
C HIS A 79 10.82 -11.57 4.45
N ASN A 80 11.55 -12.47 5.10
CA ASN A 80 11.91 -12.36 6.53
C ASN A 80 10.64 -12.15 7.39
N ASN A 81 10.66 -11.13 8.24
CA ASN A 81 9.55 -10.75 9.11
C ASN A 81 8.58 -9.76 8.43
N VAL A 82 8.52 -9.74 7.11
CA VAL A 82 7.64 -8.83 6.35
C VAL A 82 6.70 -9.64 5.49
N LEU A 83 5.41 -9.31 5.57
CA LEU A 83 4.40 -9.74 4.60
C LEU A 83 4.01 -8.58 3.71
N LEU A 84 3.96 -8.83 2.40
CA LEU A 84 3.41 -7.94 1.40
C LEU A 84 2.12 -8.56 0.88
N LEU A 85 1.03 -7.82 1.00
CA LEU A 85 -0.29 -8.25 0.58
C LEU A 85 -0.79 -7.35 -0.54
N ASP A 86 -1.17 -7.95 -1.67
CA ASP A 86 -1.95 -7.26 -2.68
C ASP A 86 -3.43 -7.43 -2.34
N ILE A 87 -4.15 -6.31 -2.25
CA ILE A 87 -5.52 -6.26 -1.74
C ILE A 87 -6.37 -5.42 -2.68
N VAL A 88 -7.58 -5.92 -2.95
CA VAL A 88 -8.68 -5.12 -3.51
C VAL A 88 -9.72 -4.93 -2.43
N GLN A 89 -10.07 -3.68 -2.14
CA GLN A 89 -11.13 -3.36 -1.19
C GLN A 89 -12.22 -2.52 -1.85
N LYS A 90 -13.43 -2.64 -1.31
CA LYS A 90 -14.58 -1.85 -1.71
C LYS A 90 -15.12 -1.13 -0.48
N PHE A 91 -14.74 0.13 -0.35
CA PHE A 91 -15.15 1.00 0.75
C PHE A 91 -16.36 1.84 0.32
N HIS A 92 -17.46 1.78 1.08
CA HIS A 92 -18.64 2.60 0.81
C HIS A 92 -18.91 3.57 1.95
N LEU A 93 -18.58 4.84 1.72
CA LEU A 93 -18.85 5.91 2.67
C LEU A 93 -20.35 5.98 3.00
N ARG A 94 -20.68 5.82 4.28
CA ARG A 94 -22.04 5.71 4.86
C ARG A 94 -23.01 6.78 4.37
N LEU A 95 -22.51 8.01 4.22
CA LEU A 95 -23.32 9.17 3.83
C LEU A 95 -23.15 9.55 2.35
N SER A 96 -22.36 8.80 1.58
CA SER A 96 -22.11 9.11 0.18
C SER A 96 -23.23 8.57 -0.71
N PRO A 97 -23.80 9.38 -1.62
CA PRO A 97 -24.77 8.92 -2.61
C PRO A 97 -24.11 8.17 -3.78
N LEU A 98 -22.78 8.11 -3.83
CA LEU A 98 -22.03 7.55 -4.95
C LEU A 98 -21.89 6.03 -4.82
N LYS A 99 -21.98 5.32 -5.95
CA LYS A 99 -21.68 3.88 -5.99
C LYS A 99 -20.21 3.65 -5.62
N PRO A 100 -19.91 2.75 -4.66
CA PRO A 100 -18.54 2.44 -4.30
C PRO A 100 -17.80 1.76 -5.46
N ALA A 101 -16.54 2.15 -5.67
CA ALA A 101 -15.64 1.54 -6.64
C ALA A 101 -14.59 0.68 -5.93
N PRO A 102 -14.08 -0.38 -6.58
CA PRO A 102 -12.94 -1.13 -6.05
C PRO A 102 -11.69 -0.24 -6.07
N ALA A 103 -10.90 -0.33 -5.02
CA ALA A 103 -9.59 0.31 -4.90
C ALA A 103 -8.54 -0.76 -4.59
N ARG A 104 -7.45 -0.76 -5.35
CA ARG A 104 -6.30 -1.65 -5.07
C ARG A 104 -5.32 -0.97 -4.12
N LEU A 105 -4.75 -1.74 -3.20
CA LEU A 105 -3.67 -1.30 -2.33
C LEU A 105 -2.66 -2.42 -2.12
N LEU A 106 -1.41 -2.03 -1.85
CA LEU A 106 -0.39 -2.90 -1.31
C LEU A 106 -0.29 -2.64 0.19
N VAL A 107 -0.41 -3.68 1.01
CA VAL A 107 -0.20 -3.61 2.46
C VAL A 107 1.11 -4.27 2.81
N ARG A 108 1.98 -3.55 3.52
CA ARG A 108 3.20 -4.09 4.12
C ARG A 108 2.99 -4.27 5.62
N LEU A 109 3.04 -5.50 6.07
CA LEU A 109 3.01 -5.85 7.49
C LEU A 109 4.41 -6.21 7.96
N THR A 110 4.92 -5.50 8.96
CA THR A 110 6.10 -5.92 9.71
C THR A 110 5.65 -6.76 10.89
N LEU A 111 6.15 -7.99 10.96
CA LEU A 111 5.84 -8.94 12.00
C LEU A 111 6.90 -8.89 13.10
N ARG A 112 6.47 -9.17 14.34
CA ARG A 112 7.34 -9.44 15.48
C ARG A 112 6.97 -10.79 16.07
N GLU A 113 7.97 -11.62 16.28
CA GLU A 113 7.80 -12.91 16.94
C GLU A 113 7.88 -12.71 18.47
N GLU A 114 6.89 -13.23 19.18
CA GLU A 114 6.85 -13.27 20.64
C GLU A 114 6.35 -14.65 21.07
N ASN A 115 7.16 -15.40 21.82
CA ASN A 115 6.82 -16.75 22.31
C ASN A 115 6.40 -17.74 21.20
N GLY A 116 7.08 -17.72 20.05
CA GLY A 116 6.78 -18.60 18.91
C GLY A 116 5.54 -18.20 18.09
N LEU A 117 4.91 -17.06 18.40
CA LEU A 117 3.78 -16.51 17.65
C LEU A 117 4.17 -15.21 16.97
N HIS A 118 3.69 -15.01 15.75
CA HIS A 118 3.91 -13.79 14.99
C HIS A 118 2.75 -12.81 15.16
N TYR A 119 3.09 -11.56 15.49
CA TYR A 119 2.18 -10.45 15.68
C TYR A 119 2.49 -9.32 14.69
N ILE A 120 1.48 -8.54 14.30
CA ILE A 120 1.66 -7.35 13.48
C ILE A 120 2.19 -6.23 14.37
N ALA A 121 3.44 -5.84 14.12
CA ALA A 121 4.11 -4.74 14.81
C ALA A 121 3.97 -3.41 14.06
N PHE A 122 3.86 -3.46 12.74
CA PHE A 122 3.68 -2.27 11.93
C PHE A 122 2.88 -2.60 10.66
N GLN A 123 1.95 -1.72 10.29
CA GLN A 123 1.24 -1.81 9.02
C GLN A 123 1.42 -0.53 8.20
N GLU A 124 1.76 -0.69 6.92
CA GLU A 124 1.82 0.38 5.93
C GLU A 124 0.89 0.08 4.77
N ASP A 125 0.04 1.06 4.43
CA ASP A 125 -0.90 0.95 3.33
C ASP A 125 -0.47 1.87 2.18
N PHE A 126 -0.25 1.29 1.00
CA PHE A 126 0.15 2.00 -0.20
C PHE A 126 -0.95 1.94 -1.25
N TYR A 127 -1.45 3.11 -1.63
CA TYR A 127 -2.43 3.27 -2.69
C TYR A 127 -1.81 4.03 -3.86
N HIS A 128 -2.21 3.66 -5.08
CA HIS A 128 -2.06 4.58 -6.19
C HIS A 128 -3.05 5.76 -6.02
N PRO A 129 -2.70 6.98 -6.48
CA PRO A 129 -3.55 8.15 -6.28
C PRO A 129 -4.98 8.00 -6.82
N ASP A 130 -5.15 7.31 -7.96
CA ASP A 130 -6.45 7.10 -8.58
C ASP A 130 -7.27 6.00 -7.90
N ASP A 131 -6.64 4.95 -7.38
CA ASP A 131 -7.27 3.96 -6.50
C ASP A 131 -7.73 4.59 -5.18
N PHE A 132 -6.88 5.46 -4.61
CA PHE A 132 -7.22 6.20 -3.40
C PHE A 132 -8.42 7.15 -3.62
N MET A 133 -8.47 7.83 -4.77
CA MET A 133 -9.67 8.59 -5.16
C MET A 133 -10.86 7.70 -5.47
N ALA A 134 -10.67 6.51 -6.05
CA ALA A 134 -11.77 5.56 -6.29
C ALA A 134 -12.46 5.16 -4.98
N MET A 135 -11.70 5.04 -3.90
CA MET A 135 -12.20 4.77 -2.55
C MET A 135 -13.00 5.95 -1.96
N LEU A 136 -12.54 7.19 -2.13
CA LEU A 136 -13.14 8.37 -1.51
C LEU A 136 -14.25 9.02 -2.35
N ILE A 137 -13.96 9.30 -3.61
CA ILE A 137 -14.83 10.01 -4.55
C ILE A 137 -14.65 9.37 -5.94
N PRO A 138 -15.34 8.25 -6.23
CA PRO A 138 -15.15 7.48 -7.45
C PRO A 138 -15.13 8.29 -8.76
N PRO A 139 -15.99 9.30 -8.96
CA PRO A 139 -15.95 10.14 -10.17
C PRO A 139 -14.64 10.90 -10.40
N LEU A 140 -13.80 11.11 -9.38
CA LEU A 140 -12.50 11.77 -9.53
C LEU A 140 -11.38 10.84 -10.00
N SER A 141 -11.53 9.52 -9.83
CA SER A 141 -10.51 8.55 -10.28
C SER A 141 -10.10 8.74 -11.76
N PRO A 142 -11.04 8.85 -12.75
CA PRO A 142 -10.65 9.10 -14.14
C PRO A 142 -9.95 10.44 -14.35
N VAL A 143 -10.26 11.46 -13.56
CA VAL A 143 -9.59 12.78 -13.63
C VAL A 143 -8.14 12.66 -13.18
N ILE A 144 -7.88 11.94 -12.08
CA ILE A 144 -6.52 11.66 -11.62
C ILE A 144 -5.74 10.86 -12.67
N ARG A 145 -6.36 9.84 -13.28
CA ARG A 145 -5.71 9.07 -14.37
C ARG A 145 -5.37 9.94 -15.58
N ALA A 146 -6.24 10.87 -15.95
CA ALA A 146 -5.99 11.82 -17.03
C ALA A 146 -4.81 12.74 -16.68
N ALA A 147 -4.76 13.26 -15.45
CA ALA A 147 -3.65 14.10 -14.98
C ALA A 147 -2.31 13.34 -14.94
N LEU A 148 -2.32 12.08 -14.49
CA LEU A 148 -1.14 11.20 -14.52
C LEU A 148 -0.68 10.97 -15.96
N SER A 149 -1.59 10.67 -16.88
CA SER A 149 -1.28 10.48 -18.31
C SER A 149 -0.71 11.76 -18.94
N ALA A 150 -1.29 12.92 -18.65
CA ALA A 150 -0.79 14.21 -19.13
C ALA A 150 0.64 14.48 -18.62
N THR A 151 0.91 14.17 -17.35
CA THR A 151 2.25 14.32 -16.77
C THR A 151 3.28 13.41 -17.46
N SER A 152 2.91 12.18 -17.80
CA SER A 152 3.77 11.26 -18.58
C SER A 152 4.08 11.78 -19.98
N ILE A 153 3.13 12.45 -20.65
CA ILE A 153 3.37 13.07 -21.96
C ILE A 153 4.33 14.26 -21.81
N MET A 154 4.07 15.12 -20.83
CA MET A 154 4.89 16.31 -20.56
C MET A 154 6.33 15.94 -20.17
N SER A 155 6.52 14.88 -19.36
CA SER A 155 7.87 14.41 -18.99
C SER A 155 8.68 13.98 -20.22
N GLY A 156 8.05 13.33 -21.20
CA GLY A 156 8.68 12.99 -22.47
C GLY A 156 9.08 14.21 -23.31
N ILE A 157 8.24 15.25 -23.33
CA ILE A 157 8.56 16.52 -24.01
C ILE A 157 9.75 17.21 -23.31
N TYR A 158 9.69 17.33 -21.98
CA TYR A 158 10.76 17.95 -21.20
C TYR A 158 12.07 17.17 -21.30
N ALA A 159 12.04 15.84 -21.35
CA ALA A 159 13.22 15.02 -21.58
C ALA A 159 13.88 15.33 -22.93
N LYS A 160 13.10 15.47 -24.01
CA LYS A 160 13.62 15.84 -25.33
C LYS A 160 14.24 17.23 -25.33
N VAL A 161 13.58 18.21 -24.70
CA VAL A 161 14.14 19.56 -24.54
C VAL A 161 15.45 19.51 -23.75
N GLY A 162 15.51 18.74 -22.66
CA GLY A 162 16.72 18.54 -21.87
C GLY A 162 17.87 17.92 -22.65
N GLN A 163 17.57 16.92 -23.50
CA GLN A 163 18.56 16.30 -24.40
C GLN A 163 19.08 17.29 -25.44
N LEU A 164 18.21 18.10 -26.05
CA LEU A 164 18.60 19.13 -27.01
C LEU A 164 19.47 20.22 -26.40
N LEU A 165 19.21 20.58 -25.14
CA LEU A 165 19.99 21.57 -24.40
C LEU A 165 21.28 20.97 -23.80
N GLY A 166 21.56 19.68 -24.03
CA GLY A 166 22.77 19.02 -23.54
C GLY A 166 22.75 18.65 -22.06
N PHE A 167 21.63 18.83 -21.35
CA PHE A 167 21.49 18.38 -19.95
C PHE A 167 21.50 16.85 -19.82
N TRP A 168 21.24 16.13 -20.91
CA TRP A 168 21.37 14.68 -21.00
C TRP A 168 21.99 14.30 -22.35
N SER A 169 23.32 14.36 -22.44
CA SER A 169 24.09 13.86 -23.59
C SER A 169 24.70 12.50 -23.25
N LEU A 170 24.47 11.49 -24.08
CA LEU A 170 25.25 10.26 -24.03
C LEU A 170 26.60 10.56 -24.70
N GLU A 171 27.71 10.45 -23.96
CA GLU A 171 29.02 10.44 -24.59
C GLU A 171 29.06 9.27 -25.58
N SER A 172 29.29 9.59 -26.86
CA SER A 172 29.63 8.57 -27.84
C SER A 172 30.91 7.90 -27.38
N SER A 173 30.84 6.64 -26.97
CA SER A 173 32.03 5.83 -26.74
C SER A 173 32.87 5.84 -28.01
N HIS A 174 33.93 6.64 -28.03
CA HIS A 174 34.91 6.61 -29.10
C HIS A 174 35.47 5.18 -29.16
N SER A 175 35.25 4.51 -30.28
CA SER A 175 35.91 3.27 -30.63
C SER A 175 37.42 3.54 -30.71
N HIS A 176 38.12 3.38 -29.58
CA HIS A 176 39.53 3.04 -29.59
C HIS A 176 39.66 1.62 -30.14
N THR A 177 39.54 1.47 -31.45
CA THR A 177 40.11 0.30 -32.12
C THR A 177 41.56 0.65 -32.40
N ASP A 178 42.39 0.30 -31.41
CA ASP A 178 43.84 0.34 -31.45
C ASP A 178 44.35 -0.27 -32.76
N THR A 179 45.05 0.55 -33.54
CA THR A 179 45.78 0.12 -34.74
C THR A 179 47.09 -0.53 -34.29
N ARG A 180 47.02 -1.74 -33.72
CA ARG A 180 48.22 -2.55 -33.45
C ARG A 180 47.95 -4.02 -33.72
N GLY A 181 48.52 -4.51 -34.82
CA GLY A 181 48.70 -5.94 -35.03
C GLY A 181 48.47 -6.43 -36.46
N LEU A 182 48.99 -5.76 -37.48
CA LEU A 182 49.18 -6.39 -38.79
C LEU A 182 50.54 -5.94 -39.36
N TYR A 183 51.46 -6.91 -39.42
CA TYR A 183 52.81 -6.90 -40.00
C TYR A 183 53.92 -6.21 -39.19
N ASP A 184 54.58 -6.98 -38.32
CA ASP A 184 55.97 -7.46 -38.45
C ASP A 184 56.37 -8.32 -37.23
#